data_AF-A0A0A1U011-F1
#
_entry.id   AF-A0A0A1U011-F1
#
_cell.length_a   1.000
_cell.length_b   1.000
_cell.length_c   1.000
_cell.angle_alpha   90.00
_cell.angle_beta   90.00
_cell.angle_gamma   90.00
#
_symmetry.space_group_name_H-M   'P 1'
#
loop_
_entity.id
_entity.type
_entity.pdbx_description
1 polymer ?
#
loop_
_entity_poly.entity_id
_entity_poly.type
_entity_poly.pdbx_seq_one_letter_code
_entity_poly.pdbx_strand_id
1 'polypeptide(L)'
;MFSFLSRLFGLNALTSDPVRENFVNELNMSKYTLSPTYELPLCVTHKEVENLIKQHKLAPLYETDDVLSESDKTCIVCFGTVRQGMNSLNCCHGKRYICTQCLLLDPTFDVKKLEMYCDLCKEKTHITVAPVNIEAEVNIISHRITNQLEKVNQKIVRRFHSFGIALDPSISPETYNSIDIKDLTDAEMARAILVSLS
;
A
#
# COMPACT_ATOMS: atom_id res chain seq x y z
N MET A 1 15.67 -16.55 -30.64
CA MET A 1 16.54 -15.39 -30.94
C MET A 1 15.71 -14.09 -30.91
N PHE A 2 15.08 -13.77 -29.77
CA PHE A 2 14.46 -12.46 -29.49
C PHE A 2 14.51 -12.24 -27.97
N SER A 3 15.68 -11.84 -27.46
CA SER A 3 15.88 -11.48 -26.04
C SER A 3 16.63 -10.14 -25.89
N PHE A 4 16.48 -9.22 -26.84
CA PHE A 4 17.41 -8.07 -26.95
C PHE A 4 16.78 -6.68 -27.10
N LEU A 5 15.47 -6.52 -26.87
CA LEU A 5 14.83 -5.20 -26.90
C LEU A 5 14.29 -4.70 -25.55
N SER A 6 14.39 -5.48 -24.48
CA SER A 6 14.03 -5.05 -23.11
C SER A 6 15.15 -4.28 -22.38
N ARG A 7 16.20 -3.84 -23.09
CA ARG A 7 17.38 -3.18 -22.49
C ARG A 7 17.68 -1.75 -22.98
N LEU A 8 16.85 -1.16 -23.85
CA LEU A 8 17.21 0.12 -24.48
C LEU A 8 16.58 1.38 -23.88
N PHE A 9 15.63 1.29 -22.95
CA PHE A 9 15.22 2.47 -22.16
C PHE A 9 14.90 2.01 -20.73
N GLY A 10 15.65 2.55 -19.76
CA GLY A 10 15.66 2.15 -18.35
C GLY A 10 14.38 2.41 -17.57
N LEU A 11 13.28 1.76 -17.94
CA LEU A 11 12.05 1.74 -17.14
C LEU A 11 12.25 1.02 -15.79
N ASN A 12 13.11 -0.01 -15.74
CA ASN A 12 13.34 -0.78 -14.51
C ASN A 12 14.23 -0.07 -13.48
N ALA A 13 14.94 1.00 -13.86
CA ALA A 13 15.91 1.68 -12.98
C ALA A 13 15.41 3.04 -12.46
N LEU A 14 14.26 3.53 -12.94
CA LEU A 14 13.77 4.88 -12.63
C LEU A 14 12.69 4.91 -11.53
N THR A 15 12.17 3.77 -11.09
CA THR A 15 11.04 3.73 -10.15
C THR A 15 11.39 3.25 -8.75
N SER A 16 12.45 2.46 -8.55
CA SER A 16 12.66 1.79 -7.25
C SER A 16 12.93 2.75 -6.10
N ASP A 17 13.74 3.79 -6.32
CA ASP A 17 14.17 4.69 -5.25
C ASP A 17 13.04 5.62 -4.77
N PRO A 18 12.33 6.36 -5.63
CA PRO A 18 11.19 7.17 -5.19
C PRO A 18 10.01 6.33 -4.69
N VAL A 19 9.74 5.16 -5.28
CA VAL A 19 8.69 4.25 -4.78
C VAL A 19 9.05 3.72 -3.41
N ARG A 20 10.32 3.34 -3.20
CA ARG A 20 10.82 2.91 -1.89
C ARG A 20 10.75 4.02 -0.86
N GLU A 21 11.19 5.22 -1.19
CA GLU A 21 11.13 6.37 -0.28
C GLU A 21 9.68 6.68 0.11
N ASN A 22 8.76 6.73 -0.85
CA ASN A 22 7.34 6.94 -0.58
C ASN A 22 6.75 5.83 0.30
N PHE A 23 7.02 4.57 -0.03
CA PHE A 23 6.53 3.44 0.76
C PHE A 23 7.10 3.43 2.19
N VAL A 24 8.39 3.73 2.36
CA VAL A 24 9.03 3.86 3.68
C VAL A 24 8.43 5.03 4.46
N ASN A 25 8.10 6.13 3.79
CA ASN A 25 7.42 7.28 4.40
C ASN A 25 5.99 6.92 4.83
N GLU A 26 5.25 6.14 4.05
CA GLU A 26 3.93 5.62 4.44
C GLU A 26 4.02 4.71 5.67
N LEU A 27 5.07 3.89 5.77
CA LEU A 27 5.35 3.06 6.94
C LEU A 27 5.78 3.86 8.17
N ASN A 28 5.97 5.18 8.08
CA ASN A 28 6.31 6.01 9.22
C ASN A 28 5.09 6.28 10.12
N MET A 29 4.82 5.35 11.03
CA MET A 29 3.67 5.39 11.93
C MET A 29 3.66 6.57 12.91
N SER A 30 4.78 7.29 13.09
CA SER A 30 4.84 8.42 14.05
C SER A 30 3.83 9.53 13.74
N LYS A 31 3.46 9.68 12.47
CA LYS A 31 2.49 10.67 11.98
C LYS A 31 1.09 10.08 11.72
N TYR A 32 0.88 8.80 12.03
CA TYR A 32 -0.39 8.13 11.77
C TYR A 32 -1.55 8.88 12.46
N THR A 33 -2.67 9.00 11.75
CA THR A 33 -3.89 9.58 12.30
C THR A 33 -5.04 8.68 11.89
N LEU A 34 -5.85 8.25 12.85
CA LEU A 34 -7.01 7.42 12.59
C LEU A 34 -8.15 8.33 12.14
N SER A 35 -8.86 7.93 11.07
CA SER A 35 -10.02 8.69 10.62
C SER A 35 -11.06 8.80 11.75
N PRO A 36 -11.60 9.99 12.02
CA PRO A 36 -12.64 10.16 13.04
C PRO A 36 -13.96 9.49 12.66
N THR A 37 -14.12 9.07 11.39
CA THR A 37 -15.29 8.33 10.91
C THR A 37 -15.23 6.83 11.25
N TYR A 38 -14.11 6.34 11.81
CA TYR A 38 -13.96 4.93 12.12
C TYR A 38 -14.78 4.57 13.36
N GLU A 39 -15.68 3.59 13.23
CA GLU A 39 -16.44 3.10 14.37
C GLU A 39 -15.58 2.19 15.24
N LEU A 40 -15.36 2.61 16.49
CA LEU A 40 -14.62 1.84 17.50
C LEU A 40 -15.58 1.27 18.55
N PRO A 41 -15.23 0.14 19.19
CA PRO A 41 -15.98 -0.37 20.33
C PRO A 41 -16.08 0.68 21.45
N LEU A 42 -17.21 0.71 22.17
CA LEU A 42 -17.50 1.69 23.23
C LEU A 42 -16.41 1.83 24.30
N CYS A 43 -15.64 0.76 24.56
CA CYS A 43 -14.60 0.72 25.57
C CYS A 43 -13.21 1.18 25.09
N VAL A 44 -13.06 1.53 23.80
CA VAL A 44 -11.79 1.90 23.18
C VAL A 44 -11.88 3.29 22.57
N THR A 45 -10.90 4.13 22.86
CA THR A 45 -10.86 5.49 22.29
C THR A 45 -10.00 5.54 21.04
N HIS A 46 -10.34 6.44 20.10
CA HIS A 46 -9.53 6.73 18.91
C HIS A 46 -8.05 6.99 19.27
N LYS A 47 -7.83 7.84 20.29
CA LYS A 47 -6.48 8.20 20.76
C LYS A 47 -5.69 7.00 21.29
N GLU A 48 -6.35 6.04 21.94
CA GLU A 48 -5.71 4.82 22.43
C GLU A 48 -5.22 3.96 21.27
N VAL A 49 -6.08 3.72 20.28
CA VAL A 49 -5.74 2.95 19.07
C VAL A 49 -4.61 3.63 18.30
N GLU A 50 -4.72 4.94 18.06
CA GLU A 50 -3.66 5.71 17.40
C GLU A 50 -2.32 5.59 18.12
N ASN A 51 -2.31 5.69 19.44
CA ASN A 51 -1.08 5.58 20.22
C ASN A 51 -0.46 4.18 20.10
N LEU A 52 -1.29 3.13 20.10
CA LEU A 52 -0.81 1.76 19.88
C LEU A 52 -0.20 1.59 18.48
N ILE A 53 -0.81 2.18 17.45
CA ILE A 53 -0.29 2.14 16.08
C ILE A 53 1.02 2.94 15.96
N LYS A 54 1.07 4.17 16.52
CA LYS A 54 2.30 4.99 16.57
C LYS A 54 3.46 4.26 17.27
N GLN A 55 3.14 3.48 18.30
CA GLN A 55 4.11 2.64 19.02
C GLN A 55 4.42 1.31 18.33
N HIS A 56 3.89 1.05 17.14
CA HIS A 56 4.03 -0.21 16.39
C HIS A 56 3.56 -1.46 17.16
N LYS A 57 2.62 -1.27 18.09
CA LYS A 57 1.99 -2.34 18.86
C LYS A 57 0.77 -2.93 18.18
N LEU A 58 0.09 -2.13 17.37
CA LEU A 58 -0.98 -2.55 16.47
C LEU A 58 -0.65 -2.16 15.04
N ALA A 59 -1.12 -2.99 14.09
CA ALA A 59 -1.03 -2.66 12.69
C ALA A 59 -1.94 -1.45 12.38
N PRO A 60 -1.53 -0.59 11.44
CA PRO A 60 -2.36 0.54 11.02
C PRO A 60 -3.63 0.09 10.31
N LEU A 61 -4.68 0.91 10.41
CA LEU A 61 -5.89 0.77 9.59
C LEU A 61 -5.66 1.59 8.33
N TYR A 62 -5.32 0.90 7.24
CA TYR A 62 -5.29 1.48 5.91
C TYR A 62 -6.37 0.83 5.07
N GLU A 63 -7.13 1.65 4.37
CA GLU A 63 -7.94 1.21 3.24
C GLU A 63 -6.96 1.03 2.08
N THR A 64 -7.00 -0.13 1.42
CA THR A 64 -6.20 -0.34 0.22
C THR A 64 -7.11 -0.79 -0.90
N ASP A 65 -7.08 -0.05 -2.00
CA ASP A 65 -7.72 -0.41 -3.27
C ASP A 65 -6.82 -1.34 -4.12
N ASP A 66 -5.72 -1.84 -3.53
CA ASP A 66 -4.73 -2.62 -4.25
C ASP A 66 -5.24 -4.04 -4.55
N VAL A 67 -4.91 -4.52 -5.75
CA VAL A 67 -5.23 -5.89 -6.18
C VAL A 67 -4.41 -6.89 -5.37
N LEU A 68 -5.10 -7.87 -4.80
CA LEU A 68 -4.58 -9.00 -4.02
C LEU A 68 -3.31 -9.61 -4.65
N SER A 69 -2.23 -9.73 -3.89
CA SER A 69 -1.07 -10.57 -4.23
C SER A 69 -1.16 -11.92 -3.51
N GLU A 70 -0.64 -13.00 -4.11
CA GLU A 70 -0.60 -14.32 -3.45
C GLU A 70 0.25 -14.33 -2.16
N SER A 71 1.13 -13.34 -2.00
CA SER A 71 1.94 -13.16 -0.79
C SER A 71 1.26 -12.30 0.28
N ASP A 72 0.06 -11.79 0.02
CA ASP A 72 -0.63 -10.90 0.95
C ASP A 72 -1.06 -11.62 2.22
N LYS A 73 -0.85 -10.95 3.35
CA LYS A 73 -1.40 -11.39 4.62
C LYS A 73 -2.92 -11.17 4.56
N THR A 74 -3.67 -12.24 4.76
CA THR A 74 -5.14 -12.25 4.66
C THR A 74 -5.78 -12.36 6.03
N CYS A 75 -6.80 -11.55 6.29
CA CYS A 75 -7.53 -11.55 7.54
C CYS A 75 -8.31 -12.84 7.71
N ILE A 76 -8.11 -13.53 8.83
CA ILE A 76 -8.87 -14.75 9.16
C ILE A 76 -10.36 -14.49 9.40
N VAL A 77 -10.77 -13.23 9.58
CA VAL A 77 -12.17 -12.86 9.87
C VAL A 77 -12.87 -12.32 8.62
N CYS A 78 -12.34 -11.24 8.03
CA CYS A 78 -12.99 -10.57 6.89
C CYS A 78 -12.43 -10.95 5.52
N PHE A 79 -11.37 -11.76 5.46
CA PHE A 79 -10.64 -12.12 4.23
C PHE A 79 -10.07 -10.93 3.44
N GLY A 80 -10.12 -9.71 3.99
CA GLY A 80 -9.41 -8.56 3.44
C GLY A 80 -7.89 -8.73 3.60
N THR A 81 -7.14 -8.18 2.66
CA THR A 81 -5.68 -8.11 2.73
C THR A 81 -5.25 -6.71 3.16
N VAL A 82 -4.14 -6.64 3.89
CA VAL A 82 -3.53 -5.36 4.28
C VAL A 82 -2.05 -5.43 3.99
N ARG A 83 -1.60 -4.47 3.18
CA ARG A 83 -0.24 -4.41 2.64
C ARG A 83 0.79 -3.91 3.64
N GLN A 84 0.45 -2.83 4.36
CA GLN A 84 1.37 -2.07 5.22
C GLN A 84 1.54 -2.67 6.63
N GLY A 85 1.28 -3.97 6.79
CA GLY A 85 1.43 -4.70 8.04
C GLY A 85 0.09 -5.17 8.59
N MET A 86 0.12 -6.29 9.31
CA MET A 86 -1.08 -6.95 9.80
C MET A 86 -0.81 -7.55 11.16
N ASN A 87 -1.81 -7.62 12.02
CA ASN A 87 -1.62 -8.22 13.34
C ASN A 87 -1.47 -9.73 13.19
N SER A 88 -0.43 -10.29 13.80
CA SER A 88 -0.11 -11.71 13.82
C SER A 88 -0.54 -12.31 15.15
N LEU A 89 -1.36 -13.35 15.08
CA LEU A 89 -1.62 -14.27 16.16
C LEU A 89 -0.60 -15.41 16.08
N ASN A 90 0.20 -15.56 17.12
CA ASN A 90 1.15 -16.66 17.24
C ASN A 90 0.57 -17.68 18.26
N CYS A 91 -0.34 -18.57 17.84
CA CYS A 91 -0.76 -19.76 18.64
C CYS A 91 -0.38 -21.07 17.92
N CYS A 92 -0.70 -22.18 18.59
CA CYS A 92 -0.78 -23.60 18.22
C CYS A 92 -0.70 -24.01 16.74
N HIS A 93 -1.32 -23.30 15.80
CA HIS A 93 -1.41 -23.70 14.39
C HIS A 93 -0.56 -22.81 13.46
N GLY A 94 0.43 -22.12 14.03
CA GLY A 94 1.32 -21.24 13.28
C GLY A 94 0.81 -19.80 13.24
N LYS A 95 1.40 -19.02 12.33
CA LYS A 95 1.13 -17.58 12.21
C LYS A 95 -0.16 -17.38 11.43
N ARG A 96 -1.12 -16.70 12.06
CA ARG A 96 -2.38 -16.28 11.44
C ARG A 96 -2.49 -14.76 11.52
N TYR A 97 -3.20 -14.15 10.60
CA TYR A 97 -3.26 -12.71 10.50
C TYR A 97 -4.69 -12.18 10.71
N ILE A 98 -4.81 -11.07 11.43
CA ILE A 98 -6.09 -10.37 11.67
C ILE A 98 -5.89 -8.87 11.44
N CYS A 99 -6.80 -8.25 10.68
CA CYS A 99 -6.74 -6.81 10.49
C CYS A 99 -7.12 -6.09 11.80
N THR A 100 -6.65 -4.87 11.99
CA THR A 100 -6.89 -4.11 13.23
C THR A 100 -8.38 -3.88 13.48
N GLN A 101 -9.20 -3.76 12.42
CA GLN A 101 -10.64 -3.56 12.56
C GLN A 101 -11.31 -4.80 13.15
N CYS A 102 -11.08 -5.98 12.55
CA CYS A 102 -11.63 -7.22 13.07
C CYS A 102 -11.10 -7.55 14.46
N LEU A 103 -9.84 -7.22 14.74
CA LEU A 103 -9.25 -7.42 16.06
C LEU A 103 -9.93 -6.56 17.14
N LEU A 104 -10.18 -5.28 16.85
CA LEU A 104 -10.84 -4.36 17.78
C LEU A 104 -12.31 -4.74 18.02
N LEU A 105 -12.98 -5.30 17.02
CA LEU A 105 -14.36 -5.77 17.13
C LEU A 105 -14.48 -7.15 17.80
N ASP A 106 -13.37 -7.86 18.01
CA ASP A 106 -13.39 -9.18 18.65
C ASP A 106 -13.66 -9.04 20.17
N PRO A 107 -14.71 -9.69 20.70
CA PRO A 107 -15.08 -9.56 22.11
C PRO A 107 -14.06 -10.19 23.08
N THR A 108 -13.13 -11.00 22.58
CA THR A 108 -12.09 -11.66 23.37
C THR A 108 -10.78 -10.89 23.40
N PHE A 109 -10.65 -9.82 22.61
CA PHE A 109 -9.45 -9.01 22.54
C PHE A 109 -9.36 -8.01 23.70
N ASP A 110 -8.31 -8.11 24.49
CA ASP A 110 -7.93 -7.14 25.52
C ASP A 110 -6.92 -6.16 24.92
N VAL A 111 -7.42 -5.00 24.48
CA VAL A 111 -6.60 -3.94 23.85
C VAL A 111 -5.47 -3.43 24.75
N LYS A 112 -5.65 -3.45 26.08
CA LYS A 112 -4.65 -2.93 27.03
C LYS A 112 -3.47 -3.89 27.17
N LYS A 113 -3.74 -5.19 27.06
CA LYS A 113 -2.72 -6.24 27.13
C LYS A 113 -2.21 -6.70 25.77
N LEU A 114 -2.92 -6.33 24.70
CA LEU A 114 -2.68 -6.83 23.34
C LEU A 114 -2.74 -8.36 23.31
N GLU A 115 -3.74 -8.91 23.98
CA GLU A 115 -3.97 -10.36 24.10
C GLU A 115 -5.36 -10.71 23.59
N MET A 116 -5.51 -11.88 22.99
CA MET A 116 -6.83 -12.47 22.74
C MET A 116 -6.79 -13.98 22.98
N TYR A 117 -7.97 -14.58 23.06
CA TYR A 117 -8.08 -16.04 23.05
C TYR A 117 -8.08 -16.54 21.62
N CYS A 118 -7.24 -17.53 21.33
CA CYS A 118 -7.30 -18.20 20.06
C CYS A 118 -8.58 -19.03 19.97
N ASP A 119 -9.33 -18.81 18.89
CA ASP A 119 -10.53 -19.54 18.49
C ASP A 119 -10.34 -21.07 18.41
N LEU A 120 -9.13 -21.56 18.08
CA LEU A 120 -8.82 -22.98 17.95
C LEU A 120 -8.30 -23.62 19.26
N CYS A 121 -7.20 -23.11 19.81
CA CYS A 121 -6.54 -23.68 21.00
C CYS A 121 -7.23 -23.27 22.31
N LYS A 122 -8.05 -22.21 22.30
CA LYS A 122 -8.60 -21.54 23.51
C LYS A 122 -7.56 -21.04 24.51
N GLU A 123 -6.29 -21.04 24.13
CA GLU A 123 -5.20 -20.42 24.89
C GLU A 123 -5.08 -18.94 24.57
N LYS A 124 -4.55 -18.17 25.53
CA LYS A 124 -4.21 -16.77 25.32
C LYS A 124 -3.00 -16.64 24.40
N THR A 125 -3.08 -15.69 23.48
CA THR A 125 -1.99 -15.34 22.57
C THR A 125 -1.76 -13.83 22.57
N HIS A 126 -0.50 -13.43 22.54
CA HIS A 126 -0.12 -12.04 22.37
C HIS A 126 -0.17 -11.67 20.90
N ILE A 127 -0.73 -10.49 20.64
CA ILE A 127 -0.76 -9.87 19.33
C ILE A 127 0.56 -9.17 19.08
N THR A 128 1.11 -9.39 17.89
CA THR A 128 2.31 -8.71 17.40
C THR A 128 2.05 -8.17 16.00
N VAL A 129 2.70 -7.09 15.60
CA VAL A 129 2.62 -6.63 14.21
C VAL A 129 3.54 -7.49 13.35
N ALA A 130 2.99 -8.08 12.29
CA ALA A 130 3.76 -8.88 11.35
C ALA A 130 4.76 -7.99 10.60
N PRO A 131 6.00 -8.45 10.37
CA PRO A 131 6.97 -7.67 9.64
C PRO A 131 6.53 -7.43 8.19
N VAL A 132 6.88 -6.26 7.69
CA VAL A 132 6.69 -5.86 6.29
C VAL A 132 8.01 -6.09 5.56
N ASN A 133 7.99 -6.85 4.47
CA ASN A 133 9.17 -7.00 3.61
C ASN A 133 9.18 -5.85 2.61
N ILE A 134 9.88 -4.77 2.96
CA ILE A 134 9.93 -3.53 2.17
C ILE A 134 10.35 -3.81 0.72
N GLU A 135 11.32 -4.68 0.49
CA GLU A 135 11.82 -4.95 -0.86
C GLU A 135 10.80 -5.70 -1.72
N ALA A 136 10.15 -6.71 -1.15
CA ALA A 136 9.07 -7.42 -1.83
C ALA A 136 7.92 -6.47 -2.18
N GLU A 137 7.54 -5.59 -1.25
CA GLU A 137 6.47 -4.63 -1.47
C GLU A 137 6.82 -3.60 -2.54
N VAL A 138 7.99 -2.99 -2.47
CA VAL A 138 8.49 -2.04 -3.47
C VAL A 138 8.52 -2.66 -4.86
N ASN A 139 8.93 -3.93 -4.97
CA ASN A 139 8.92 -4.66 -6.24
C ASN A 139 7.51 -4.84 -6.79
N ILE A 140 6.54 -5.20 -5.94
CA ILE A 140 5.13 -5.32 -6.34
C ILE A 140 4.58 -3.96 -6.79
N ILE A 141 4.83 -2.87 -6.02
CA ILE A 141 4.39 -1.51 -6.41
C ILE A 141 5.02 -1.13 -7.76
N SER A 142 6.33 -1.28 -7.89
CA SER A 142 7.07 -0.92 -9.11
C SER A 142 6.57 -1.69 -10.33
N HIS A 143 6.31 -2.99 -10.17
CA HIS A 143 5.76 -3.81 -11.25
C HIS A 143 4.34 -3.36 -11.63
N ARG A 144 3.50 -3.03 -10.66
CA ARG A 144 2.16 -2.48 -10.93
C ARG A 144 2.22 -1.16 -11.69
N ILE A 145 3.05 -0.23 -11.25
CA ILE A 145 3.27 1.05 -11.91
C ILE A 145 3.68 0.82 -13.36
N THR A 146 4.63 -0.08 -13.58
CA THR A 146 5.08 -0.45 -14.92
C THR A 146 3.91 -0.97 -15.76
N ASN A 147 3.13 -1.92 -15.23
CA ASN A 147 1.97 -2.48 -15.92
C ASN A 147 0.85 -1.45 -16.19
N GLN A 148 0.69 -0.43 -15.33
CA GLN A 148 -0.24 0.68 -15.57
C GLN A 148 0.26 1.59 -16.70
N LEU A 149 1.54 1.97 -16.66
CA LEU A 149 2.16 2.81 -17.69
C LEU A 149 2.22 2.11 -19.06
N GLU A 150 2.32 0.77 -19.10
CA GLU A 150 2.20 -0.01 -20.34
C GLU A 150 0.84 0.15 -21.03
N LYS A 151 -0.23 0.43 -20.28
CA LYS A 151 -1.58 0.68 -20.81
C LYS A 151 -1.75 2.11 -21.34
N VAL A 152 -0.78 3.00 -21.10
CA VAL A 152 -0.79 4.36 -21.65
C VAL A 152 -0.40 4.32 -23.13
N ASN A 153 -1.07 5.13 -23.93
CA ASN A 153 -0.80 5.30 -25.35
C ASN A 153 0.66 5.70 -25.54
N GLN A 154 1.41 4.85 -26.24
CA GLN A 154 2.85 5.00 -26.46
C GLN A 154 3.23 6.33 -27.11
N LYS A 155 2.32 6.97 -27.86
CA LYS A 155 2.57 8.32 -28.41
C LYS A 155 2.65 9.38 -27.32
N ILE A 156 1.79 9.30 -26.30
CA ILE A 156 1.77 10.19 -25.14
C ILE A 156 3.05 9.97 -24.31
N VAL A 157 3.36 8.71 -24.01
CA VAL A 157 4.59 8.33 -23.30
C VAL A 157 5.84 8.90 -23.99
N ARG A 158 5.98 8.68 -25.29
CA ARG A 158 7.10 9.22 -26.08
C ARG A 158 7.14 10.74 -26.07
N ARG A 159 5.98 11.41 -26.07
CA ARG A 159 5.92 12.87 -26.09
C ARG A 159 6.40 13.47 -24.77
N PHE A 160 5.92 12.96 -23.62
CA PHE A 160 6.43 13.35 -22.30
C PHE A 160 7.93 13.07 -22.16
N HIS A 161 8.39 11.89 -22.60
CA HIS A 161 9.82 11.57 -22.60
C HIS A 161 10.65 12.48 -23.50
N SER A 162 10.12 12.92 -24.65
CA SER A 162 10.82 13.87 -25.53
C SER A 162 11.09 15.22 -24.86
N PHE A 163 10.33 15.55 -23.80
CA PHE A 163 10.53 16.73 -22.96
C PHE A 163 11.33 16.44 -21.68
N GLY A 164 11.83 15.21 -21.49
CA GLY A 164 12.54 14.82 -20.27
C GLY A 164 11.64 14.75 -19.04
N ILE A 165 10.34 14.51 -19.22
CA ILE A 165 9.34 14.46 -18.15
C ILE A 165 8.92 13.02 -17.93
N ALA A 166 9.03 12.55 -16.69
CA ALA A 166 8.50 11.25 -16.27
C ALA A 166 6.99 11.35 -16.02
N LEU A 167 6.25 10.29 -16.38
CA LEU A 167 4.84 10.17 -16.06
C LEU A 167 4.68 9.93 -14.55
N ASP A 168 3.63 10.51 -13.98
CA ASP A 168 3.24 10.31 -12.60
C ASP A 168 2.44 8.99 -12.49
N PRO A 169 2.93 8.01 -11.71
CA PRO A 169 2.26 6.72 -11.56
C PRO A 169 0.92 6.78 -10.80
N SER A 170 0.61 7.89 -10.12
CA SER A 170 -0.67 8.07 -9.43
C SER A 170 -1.83 8.38 -10.38
N ILE A 171 -1.54 8.85 -11.60
CA ILE A 171 -2.53 9.20 -12.62
C ILE A 171 -2.94 7.96 -13.40
N SER A 172 -4.26 7.75 -13.57
CA SER A 172 -4.79 6.58 -14.27
C SER A 172 -4.39 6.54 -15.76
N PRO A 173 -4.20 5.35 -16.36
CA PRO A 173 -3.92 5.25 -17.79
C PRO A 173 -5.00 5.89 -18.66
N GLU A 174 -6.26 5.80 -18.25
CA GLU A 174 -7.41 6.39 -18.93
C GLU A 174 -7.31 7.92 -18.96
N THR A 175 -6.94 8.51 -17.82
CA THR A 175 -6.68 9.95 -17.71
C THR A 175 -5.57 10.37 -18.66
N TYR A 176 -4.44 9.66 -18.68
CA TYR A 176 -3.38 9.93 -19.64
C TYR A 176 -3.84 9.81 -21.09
N ASN A 177 -4.59 8.74 -21.40
CA ASN A 177 -5.06 8.47 -22.75
C ASN A 177 -6.10 9.47 -23.26
N SER A 178 -6.68 10.28 -22.37
CA SER A 178 -7.60 11.37 -22.73
C SER A 178 -6.90 12.64 -23.22
N ILE A 179 -5.59 12.79 -22.99
CA ILE A 179 -4.82 13.97 -23.40
C ILE A 179 -4.72 14.01 -24.92
N ASP A 180 -5.11 15.13 -25.55
CA ASP A 180 -4.78 15.37 -26.95
C ASP A 180 -3.28 15.64 -27.06
N ILE A 181 -2.58 14.81 -27.82
CA ILE A 181 -1.13 14.93 -28.06
C ILE A 181 -0.76 16.31 -28.61
N LYS A 182 -1.69 16.99 -29.30
CA LYS A 182 -1.48 18.34 -29.82
C LYS A 182 -1.29 19.38 -28.73
N ASP A 183 -1.87 19.14 -27.55
CA ASP A 183 -1.76 20.04 -26.39
C ASP A 183 -0.37 19.92 -25.72
N LEU A 184 0.38 18.86 -26.02
CA LEU A 184 1.76 18.66 -25.56
C LEU A 184 2.74 19.37 -26.49
N THR A 185 2.72 20.71 -26.45
CA THR A 185 3.55 21.57 -27.32
C THR A 185 5.00 21.64 -26.88
N ASP A 186 5.23 21.77 -25.58
CA ASP A 186 6.53 22.00 -24.95
C ASP A 186 6.59 21.42 -23.52
N ALA A 187 7.76 21.52 -22.89
CA ALA A 187 8.00 20.99 -21.56
C ALA A 187 7.23 21.73 -20.45
N GLU A 188 6.91 23.02 -20.61
CA GLU A 188 6.15 23.77 -19.60
C GLU A 188 4.69 23.33 -19.63
N MET A 189 4.10 23.23 -20.81
CA MET A 189 2.72 22.77 -20.99
C MET A 189 2.54 21.33 -20.50
N ALA A 190 3.50 20.45 -20.81
CA ALA A 190 3.48 19.07 -20.33
C ALA A 190 3.53 18.99 -18.78
N ARG A 191 4.33 19.84 -18.12
CA ARG A 191 4.35 19.92 -16.64
C ARG A 191 3.04 20.48 -16.09
N ALA A 192 2.50 21.52 -16.69
CA ALA A 192 1.23 22.12 -16.27
C ALA A 192 0.07 21.12 -16.36
N ILE A 193 0.01 20.33 -17.43
CA ILE A 193 -0.97 19.26 -17.58
C ILE A 193 -0.81 18.21 -16.48
N LEU A 194 0.42 17.75 -16.20
CA LEU A 194 0.63 16.78 -15.11
C LEU A 194 0.14 17.30 -13.76
N VAL A 195 0.45 18.56 -13.41
CA VAL A 195 0.00 19.19 -12.16
C VAL A 195 -1.52 19.35 -12.12
N SER A 196 -2.19 19.52 -13.27
CA SER A 196 -3.65 19.59 -13.34
C SER A 196 -4.34 18.24 -13.23
N LEU A 197 -3.62 17.14 -13.46
CA LEU A 197 -4.17 15.78 -13.45
C LEU A 197 -3.94 15.06 -12.11
N SER A 198 -2.99 15.53 -11.31
CA SER A 198 -2.70 15.10 -9.92
C SER A 198 -3.62 15.79 -8.91
#